data_AF-A0A9P5T4G7-F1
#
_entry.id   AF-A0A9P5T4G7-F1
#
_cell.length_a   1.000
_cell.length_b   1.000
_cell.length_c   1.000
_cell.angle_alpha   90.00
_cell.angle_beta   90.00
_cell.angle_gamma   90.00
#
_symmetry.space_group_name_H-M   'P 1'
#
loop_
_entity.id
_entity.type
_entity.pdbx_description
1 polymer ?
#
loop_
_entity_poly.entity_id
_entity_poly.type
_entity_poly.pdbx_seq_one_letter_code
_entity_poly.pdbx_strand_id
1 'polypeptide(L)'
;MISKLAGDSTWSKYSLGWSGIQALAIVALESVIFSLHWRESKNIQTVIEIALQQASPRNGTDDSNEAAMIVQSTRVLSVYHVLFIVAQVFQLILLCDAMFHKNTIQIMAIVAFNCAMVAYAGVQVKQASDILVRTPDDSLVNMVLDLLPSSTTTPYHASLPYEIAVLAMMVVLATGFAFIAYKLYKEFGWTIYKKIGADLAMRDMYKVYQIFIMILKFDIFFQLGFSAQFLCVVVLQDQSNIYTPDRFKLTQDQVTSILVTHLILSTGASILLPLLCWFALKRESKIAMGCAIAGGLAMLVYNIIKLNQVVEENLRFVGAIKFLKFFLIVNIVLGMATIYLAWACMRNFNHGLNAHIGKVSGTNIYPMESVKPDGVERGLVGEIIKRFENKGFKLVALELRQPEEDHLKKHYADLEGKPFFNGLIKYMRSGPVVAMVWEGLGVVAAGRRLLGETKPSESLPGTIRGDFALDVGRNICHGSDSVRNAEKEIELWFNQEGQRQAGVVAHERPHNFTDLIYEVSAHP
;
A
#
# COMPACT_ATOMS: atom_id res chain seq x y z
N MET A 1 -17.23 9.92 -3.52
CA MET A 1 -15.85 9.43 -3.29
C MET A 1 -15.62 9.04 -1.83
N ILE A 2 -15.89 9.93 -0.87
CA ILE A 2 -15.78 9.65 0.57
C ILE A 2 -16.66 8.47 1.01
N SER A 3 -17.88 8.33 0.48
CA SER A 3 -18.74 7.16 0.74
C SER A 3 -18.13 5.83 0.30
N LYS A 4 -17.36 5.81 -0.81
CA LYS A 4 -16.65 4.62 -1.28
C LYS A 4 -15.38 4.33 -0.46
N LEU A 5 -14.73 5.35 0.10
CA LEU A 5 -13.49 5.23 0.89
C LEU A 5 -13.78 4.85 2.35
N ALA A 6 -14.78 5.49 2.96
CA ALA A 6 -15.11 5.28 4.36
C ALA A 6 -16.15 4.17 4.59
N GLY A 7 -16.95 3.84 3.56
CA GLY A 7 -18.12 2.97 3.73
C GLY A 7 -19.03 3.48 4.86
N ASP A 8 -19.57 2.54 5.64
CA ASP A 8 -20.43 2.83 6.79
C ASP A 8 -19.64 3.12 8.08
N SER A 9 -18.31 3.00 8.07
CA SER A 9 -17.47 3.21 9.24
C SER A 9 -17.40 4.67 9.63
N THR A 10 -17.93 5.01 10.82
CA THR A 10 -17.84 6.37 11.37
C THR A 10 -16.39 6.77 11.64
N TRP A 11 -15.56 5.85 12.13
CA TRP A 11 -14.14 6.13 12.39
C TRP A 11 -13.34 6.37 11.12
N SER A 12 -13.71 5.72 10.00
CA SER A 12 -13.09 5.98 8.70
C SER A 12 -13.43 7.38 8.16
N LYS A 13 -14.63 7.89 8.45
CA LYS A 13 -15.01 9.28 8.12
C LYS A 13 -14.22 10.27 8.99
N TYR A 14 -14.10 9.98 10.29
CA TYR A 14 -13.31 10.82 11.21
C TYR A 14 -11.83 10.84 10.87
N SER A 15 -11.22 9.72 10.49
CA SER A 15 -9.80 9.71 10.12
C SER A 15 -9.52 10.54 8.87
N LEU A 16 -10.34 10.40 7.83
CA LEU A 16 -10.21 11.19 6.60
C LEU A 16 -10.42 12.68 6.87
N GLY A 17 -11.40 13.04 7.69
CA GLY A 17 -11.63 14.42 8.12
C GLY A 17 -10.43 14.98 8.91
N TRP A 18 -9.94 14.22 9.90
CA TRP A 18 -8.82 14.61 10.76
C TRP A 18 -7.54 14.84 9.96
N SER A 19 -7.15 13.87 9.12
CA SER A 19 -5.95 14.02 8.28
C SER A 19 -6.13 15.04 7.16
N GLY A 20 -7.35 15.26 6.66
CA GLY A 20 -7.64 16.34 5.72
C GLY A 20 -7.44 17.72 6.34
N ILE A 21 -7.95 17.93 7.56
CA ILE A 21 -7.74 19.17 8.32
C ILE A 21 -6.25 19.36 8.63
N GLN A 22 -5.56 18.32 9.08
CA GLN A 22 -4.11 18.35 9.30
C GLN A 22 -3.36 18.80 8.04
N ALA A 23 -3.61 18.14 6.90
CA ALA A 23 -2.92 18.46 5.65
C ALA A 23 -3.17 19.91 5.23
N LEU A 24 -4.42 20.39 5.28
CA LEU A 24 -4.75 21.77 4.90
C LEU A 24 -4.11 22.80 5.84
N ALA A 25 -4.24 22.61 7.16
CA ALA A 25 -3.74 23.55 8.15
C ALA A 25 -2.20 23.64 8.13
N ILE A 26 -1.53 22.48 8.08
CA ILE A 26 -0.06 22.42 8.05
C ILE A 26 0.49 22.97 6.74
N VAL A 27 -0.09 22.60 5.59
CA VAL A 27 0.38 23.11 4.29
C VAL A 27 0.20 24.62 4.19
N ALA A 28 -0.90 25.17 4.73
CA ALA A 28 -1.10 26.62 4.78
C ALA A 28 -0.03 27.33 5.62
N LEU A 29 0.24 26.84 6.84
CA LEU A 29 1.26 27.42 7.71
C LEU A 29 2.67 27.29 7.12
N GLU A 30 3.01 26.13 6.57
CA GLU A 30 4.30 25.89 5.90
C GLU A 30 4.48 26.76 4.66
N SER A 31 3.40 27.05 3.92
CA SER A 31 3.46 27.98 2.78
C SER A 31 3.78 29.41 3.23
N VAL A 32 3.26 29.83 4.39
CA VAL A 32 3.60 31.14 5.00
C VAL A 32 5.05 31.15 5.45
N ILE A 33 5.49 30.11 6.18
CA ILE A 33 6.87 29.96 6.65
C ILE A 33 7.84 29.98 5.46
N PHE A 34 7.57 29.20 4.42
CA PHE A 34 8.36 29.17 3.20
C PHE A 34 8.45 30.56 2.55
N SER A 35 7.36 31.32 2.48
CA SER A 35 7.37 32.67 1.90
C SER A 35 8.23 33.66 2.69
N LEU A 36 8.15 33.60 4.03
CA LEU A 36 8.97 34.41 4.93
C LEU A 36 10.45 34.05 4.77
N HIS A 37 10.76 32.75 4.84
CA HIS A 37 12.13 32.27 4.76
C HIS A 37 12.77 32.53 3.39
N TRP A 38 11.98 32.43 2.32
CA TRP A 38 12.42 32.78 0.97
C TRP A 38 12.78 34.26 0.84
N ARG A 39 12.01 35.15 1.48
CA ARG A 39 12.30 36.59 1.51
C ARG A 39 13.54 36.89 2.33
N GLU A 40 13.68 36.27 3.50
CA GLU A 40 14.85 36.38 4.36
C GLU A 40 16.12 35.91 3.63
N SER A 41 16.08 34.75 2.98
CA SER A 41 17.22 34.21 2.22
C SER A 41 17.66 35.16 1.09
N LYS A 42 16.72 35.80 0.37
CA LYS A 42 17.04 36.82 -0.63
C LYS A 42 17.70 38.05 -0.02
N ASN A 43 17.19 38.54 1.12
CA ASN A 43 17.76 39.69 1.80
C ASN A 43 19.19 39.39 2.29
N ILE A 44 19.44 38.22 2.88
CA ILE A 44 20.78 37.75 3.28
C ILE A 44 21.72 37.79 2.10
N GLN A 45 21.28 37.24 0.96
CA GLN A 45 22.10 37.19 -0.24
C GLN A 45 22.50 38.60 -0.71
N THR A 46 21.56 39.54 -0.77
CA THR A 46 21.85 40.92 -1.18
C THR A 46 22.80 41.61 -0.21
N VAL A 47 22.64 41.41 1.10
CA VAL A 47 23.54 42.02 2.10
C VAL A 47 24.94 41.43 2.02
N ILE A 48 25.07 40.11 1.83
CA ILE A 48 26.37 39.46 1.64
C ILE A 48 27.06 39.96 0.36
N GLU A 49 26.32 40.14 -0.73
CA GLU A 49 26.84 40.73 -1.98
C GLU A 49 27.39 42.14 -1.75
N ILE A 50 26.70 42.99 -0.98
CA ILE A 50 27.14 44.34 -0.62
C ILE A 50 28.36 44.29 0.32
N ALA A 51 28.33 43.45 1.35
CA ALA A 51 29.41 43.28 2.32
C ALA A 51 30.72 42.89 1.63
N LEU A 52 30.66 41.92 0.71
CA LEU A 52 31.81 41.47 -0.06
C LEU A 52 32.33 42.53 -1.05
N GLN A 53 31.47 43.41 -1.57
CA GLN A 53 31.90 44.57 -2.37
C GLN A 53 32.60 45.64 -1.52
N GLN A 54 32.23 45.77 -0.25
CA GLN A 54 32.78 46.76 0.68
C GLN A 54 34.03 46.27 1.42
N ALA A 55 34.21 44.96 1.56
CA ALA A 55 35.39 44.37 2.18
C ALA A 55 36.65 44.62 1.32
N SER A 56 37.55 45.48 1.80
CA SER A 56 38.89 45.67 1.23
C SER A 56 39.69 44.36 1.32
N PRO A 57 40.62 44.02 0.39
CA PRO A 57 41.21 42.68 0.25
C PRO A 57 42.24 42.39 1.35
N ARG A 58 41.77 42.29 2.61
CA ARG A 58 42.61 41.95 3.76
C ARG A 58 42.74 40.44 3.96
N ASN A 59 41.81 39.62 3.44
CA ASN A 59 41.81 38.15 3.60
C ASN A 59 40.92 37.39 2.56
N GLY A 60 40.82 37.89 1.32
CA GLY A 60 39.72 37.61 0.36
C GLY A 60 39.34 36.15 0.01
N THR A 61 40.04 35.12 0.47
CA THR A 61 39.65 33.71 0.29
C THR A 61 38.85 33.13 1.45
N ASP A 62 39.00 33.62 2.69
CA ASP A 62 38.29 33.05 3.85
C ASP A 62 36.88 33.64 3.98
N ASP A 63 36.80 34.97 3.88
CA ASP A 63 35.56 35.76 3.88
C ASP A 63 34.57 35.31 2.77
N SER A 64 35.08 34.99 1.59
CA SER A 64 34.25 34.53 0.46
C SER A 64 33.70 33.12 0.67
N ASN A 65 34.45 32.23 1.34
CA ASN A 65 34.01 30.87 1.65
C ASN A 65 32.94 30.87 2.75
N GLU A 66 33.07 31.71 3.77
CA GLU A 66 32.06 31.88 4.83
C GLU A 66 30.75 32.43 4.28
N ALA A 67 30.82 33.47 3.45
CA ALA A 67 29.68 34.01 2.73
C ALA A 67 28.95 32.95 1.89
N ALA A 68 29.69 32.08 1.20
CA ALA A 68 29.15 30.96 0.43
C ALA A 68 28.33 30.01 1.30
N MET A 69 28.89 29.63 2.46
CA MET A 69 28.27 28.69 3.38
C MET A 69 26.96 29.22 3.97
N ILE A 70 26.90 30.53 4.27
CA ILE A 70 25.70 31.19 4.81
C ILE A 70 24.60 31.23 3.74
N VAL A 71 24.91 31.70 2.52
CA VAL A 71 23.93 31.75 1.41
C VAL A 71 23.41 30.36 1.08
N GLN A 72 24.30 29.37 1.01
CA GLN A 72 23.90 27.99 0.73
C GLN A 72 23.00 27.41 1.82
N SER A 73 23.32 27.66 3.09
CA SER A 73 22.52 27.16 4.23
C SER A 73 21.09 27.71 4.24
N THR A 74 20.91 28.98 3.86
CA THR A 74 19.58 29.62 3.83
C THR A 74 18.72 29.09 2.68
N ARG A 75 19.31 28.91 1.48
CA ARG A 75 18.58 28.38 0.31
C ARG A 75 18.12 26.94 0.53
N VAL A 76 18.96 26.13 1.16
CA VAL A 76 18.66 24.72 1.44
C VAL A 76 17.50 24.57 2.43
N LEU A 77 17.29 25.51 3.36
CA LEU A 77 16.17 25.44 4.30
C LEU A 77 14.81 25.46 3.58
N SER A 78 14.70 26.22 2.48
CA SER A 78 13.47 26.30 1.68
C SER A 78 13.03 24.94 1.11
N VAL A 79 13.99 24.06 0.80
CA VAL A 79 13.75 22.70 0.29
C VAL A 79 13.05 21.82 1.32
N TYR A 80 13.33 22.05 2.61
CA TYR A 80 12.78 21.27 3.71
C TYR A 80 11.30 21.55 3.94
N HIS A 81 10.89 22.82 3.86
CA HIS A 81 9.48 23.19 3.95
C HIS A 81 8.66 22.57 2.81
N VAL A 82 9.19 22.57 1.59
CA VAL A 82 8.55 21.88 0.45
C VAL A 82 8.41 20.39 0.72
N LEU A 83 9.44 19.75 1.27
CA LEU A 83 9.40 18.33 1.59
C LEU A 83 8.41 17.99 2.71
N PHE A 84 8.29 18.87 3.69
CA PHE A 84 7.30 18.74 4.76
C PHE A 84 5.87 18.86 4.21
N ILE A 85 5.62 19.79 3.28
CA ILE A 85 4.35 19.92 2.54
C ILE A 85 4.04 18.64 1.78
N VAL A 86 5.01 18.12 1.00
CA VAL A 86 4.84 16.87 0.24
C VAL A 86 4.57 15.69 1.17
N ALA A 87 5.20 15.64 2.35
CA ALA A 87 4.98 14.62 3.36
C ALA A 87 3.53 14.62 3.89
N GLN A 88 2.91 15.79 4.10
CA GLN A 88 1.51 15.87 4.51
C GLN A 88 0.55 15.33 3.44
N VAL A 89 0.82 15.65 2.17
CA VAL A 89 0.04 15.13 1.04
C VAL A 89 0.22 13.61 0.92
N PHE A 90 1.46 13.12 1.04
CA PHE A 90 1.77 11.70 1.01
C PHE A 90 1.06 10.93 2.12
N GLN A 91 1.04 11.46 3.35
CA GLN A 91 0.30 10.87 4.47
C GLN A 91 -1.19 10.72 4.17
N LEU A 92 -1.81 11.74 3.55
CA LEU A 92 -3.24 11.70 3.19
C LEU A 92 -3.53 10.66 2.10
N ILE A 93 -2.64 10.54 1.11
CA ILE A 93 -2.71 9.51 0.07
C ILE A 93 -2.61 8.11 0.70
N LEU A 94 -1.64 7.91 1.60
CA LEU A 94 -1.50 6.67 2.35
C LEU A 94 -2.74 6.36 3.18
N LEU A 95 -3.36 7.36 3.81
CA LEU A 95 -4.57 7.12 4.58
C LEU A 95 -5.72 6.68 3.69
N CYS A 96 -5.96 7.37 2.57
CA CYS A 96 -7.00 7.00 1.61
C CYS A 96 -6.84 5.54 1.15
N ASP A 97 -5.61 5.16 0.79
CA ASP A 97 -5.30 3.80 0.38
C ASP A 97 -5.47 2.78 1.53
N ALA A 98 -5.10 3.14 2.77
CA ALA A 98 -5.30 2.30 3.94
C ALA A 98 -6.79 2.06 4.24
N MET A 99 -7.63 3.08 4.06
CA MET A 99 -9.08 2.97 4.24
C MET A 99 -9.70 2.09 3.16
N PHE A 100 -9.32 2.30 1.89
CA PHE A 100 -9.83 1.52 0.77
C PHE A 100 -9.55 0.01 0.93
N HIS A 101 -8.36 -0.35 1.40
CA HIS A 101 -7.95 -1.73 1.60
C HIS A 101 -8.22 -2.27 3.02
N LYS A 102 -8.77 -1.45 3.92
CA LYS A 102 -8.94 -1.75 5.36
C LYS A 102 -7.65 -2.28 6.00
N ASN A 103 -6.52 -1.67 5.65
CA ASN A 103 -5.18 -2.14 6.03
C ASN A 103 -4.75 -1.57 7.39
N THR A 104 -4.78 -2.38 8.43
CA THR A 104 -4.37 -1.99 9.79
C THR A 104 -2.88 -1.71 9.93
N ILE A 105 -2.04 -2.41 9.17
CA ILE A 105 -0.57 -2.23 9.23
C ILE A 105 -0.20 -0.85 8.70
N GLN A 106 -0.84 -0.42 7.62
CA GLN A 106 -0.62 0.91 7.06
C GLN A 106 -1.12 2.03 7.99
N ILE A 107 -2.23 1.82 8.71
CA ILE A 107 -2.70 2.78 9.73
C ILE A 107 -1.66 2.95 10.84
N MET A 108 -1.08 1.85 11.34
CA MET A 108 -0.01 1.91 12.35
C MET A 108 1.24 2.62 11.81
N ALA A 109 1.59 2.37 10.54
CA ALA A 109 2.70 3.07 9.90
C ALA A 109 2.44 4.59 9.76
N ILE A 110 1.20 5.01 9.51
CA ILE A 110 0.82 6.44 9.49
C ILE A 110 0.95 7.07 10.87
N VAL A 111 0.65 6.34 11.96
CA VAL A 111 0.90 6.84 13.33
C VAL A 111 2.40 7.06 13.55
N ALA A 112 3.23 6.08 13.22
CA ALA A 112 4.68 6.22 13.32
C ALA A 112 5.23 7.37 12.46
N PHE A 113 4.68 7.54 11.25
CA PHE A 113 5.03 8.65 10.37
C PHE A 113 4.66 10.01 10.96
N ASN A 114 3.47 10.15 11.57
CA ASN A 114 3.10 11.37 12.28
C ASN A 114 4.06 11.71 13.44
N CYS A 115 4.51 10.70 14.20
CA CYS A 115 5.54 10.91 15.22
C CYS A 115 6.88 11.39 14.62
N ALA A 116 7.29 10.83 13.48
CA ALA A 116 8.47 11.29 12.76
C ALA A 116 8.30 12.74 12.25
N MET A 117 7.10 13.12 11.81
CA MET A 117 6.80 14.49 11.39
C MET A 117 6.83 15.49 12.55
N VAL A 118 6.41 15.09 13.76
CA VAL A 118 6.59 15.91 14.97
C VAL A 118 8.09 16.11 15.27
N ALA A 119 8.89 15.04 15.20
CA ALA A 119 10.33 15.14 15.40
C ALA A 119 10.99 16.05 14.35
N TYR A 120 10.56 15.94 13.09
CA TYR A 120 11.03 16.78 11.99
C TYR A 120 10.71 18.27 12.23
N ALA A 121 9.48 18.59 12.65
CA ALA A 121 9.09 19.95 13.03
C ALA A 121 9.96 20.51 14.18
N GLY A 122 10.32 19.67 15.15
CA GLY A 122 11.25 20.06 16.21
C GLY A 122 12.67 20.35 15.70
N VAL A 123 13.15 19.58 14.72
CA VAL A 123 14.44 19.85 14.07
C VAL A 123 14.40 21.15 13.26
N GLN A 124 13.29 21.47 12.59
CA GLN A 124 13.12 22.73 11.84
C GLN A 124 13.28 23.94 12.76
N VAL A 125 12.56 23.97 13.89
CA VAL A 125 12.64 25.07 14.88
C VAL A 125 14.07 25.31 15.35
N LYS A 126 14.80 24.22 15.68
CA LYS A 126 16.20 24.32 16.12
C LYS A 126 17.13 24.79 15.00
N GLN A 127 16.85 24.38 13.77
CA GLN A 127 17.71 24.72 12.65
C GLN A 127 17.53 26.17 12.21
N ALA A 128 16.31 26.70 12.23
CA ALA A 128 16.04 28.10 11.95
C ALA A 128 16.77 29.04 12.93
N SER A 129 16.83 28.67 14.22
CA SER A 129 17.57 29.47 15.22
C SER A 129 19.09 29.43 15.06
N ASP A 130 19.65 28.42 14.39
CA ASP A 130 21.09 28.19 14.25
C ASP A 130 21.73 28.87 13.02
N ILE A 131 20.93 29.47 12.11
CA ILE A 131 21.40 29.92 10.77
C ILE A 131 22.43 31.06 10.84
N LEU A 132 22.34 31.93 11.85
CA LEU A 132 23.24 33.09 12.00
C LEU A 132 24.00 33.13 13.34
N VAL A 133 23.70 32.21 14.26
CA VAL A 133 24.25 32.23 15.63
C VAL A 133 25.56 31.43 15.74
N ARG A 134 26.04 30.83 14.65
CA ARG A 134 27.11 29.82 14.72
C ARG A 134 28.55 30.32 14.81
N THR A 135 28.81 31.62 14.84
CA THR A 135 30.17 32.11 15.14
C THR A 135 30.14 33.49 15.81
N PRO A 136 30.31 33.57 17.14
CA PRO A 136 30.44 34.83 17.88
C PRO A 136 31.68 35.66 17.51
N ASP A 137 32.66 35.06 16.82
CA ASP A 137 33.97 35.67 16.53
C ASP A 137 34.22 35.97 15.03
N ASP A 138 33.26 35.73 14.13
CA ASP A 138 33.47 35.96 12.69
C ASP A 138 33.26 37.41 12.27
N SER A 139 34.32 38.02 11.76
CA SER A 139 34.32 39.40 11.26
C SER A 139 33.30 39.65 10.15
N LEU A 140 32.98 38.62 9.35
CA LEU A 140 32.02 38.71 8.25
C LEU A 140 30.56 38.62 8.72
N VAL A 141 30.27 37.79 9.72
CA VAL A 141 28.92 37.72 10.33
C VAL A 141 28.59 39.05 10.98
N ASN A 142 29.54 39.64 11.73
CA ASN A 142 29.36 40.95 12.33
C ASN A 142 29.19 42.07 11.27
N MET A 143 29.96 42.02 10.17
CA MET A 143 29.80 42.96 9.05
C MET A 143 28.42 42.85 8.37
N VAL A 144 27.93 41.62 8.15
CA VAL A 144 26.60 41.35 7.60
C VAL A 144 25.50 41.82 8.57
N LEU A 145 25.68 41.60 9.87
CA LEU A 145 24.76 42.08 10.91
C LEU A 145 24.71 43.62 10.99
N ASP A 146 25.85 44.28 10.83
CA ASP A 146 25.97 45.75 10.86
C ASP A 146 25.34 46.43 9.63
N LEU A 147 25.36 45.76 8.46
CA LEU A 147 24.75 46.25 7.22
C LEU A 147 23.23 46.03 7.17
N LEU A 148 22.67 45.26 8.10
CA LEU A 148 21.22 45.07 8.19
C LEU A 148 20.57 46.27 8.90
N PRO A 149 19.39 46.72 8.45
CA PRO A 149 18.69 47.82 9.11
C PRO A 149 18.47 47.55 10.60
N SER A 150 18.94 48.45 11.46
CA SER A 150 18.85 48.36 12.93
C SER A 150 17.41 48.39 13.50
N SER A 151 16.39 48.48 12.64
CA SER A 151 14.96 48.54 13.03
C SER A 151 14.33 47.20 13.40
N THR A 152 15.06 46.09 13.32
CA THR A 152 14.55 44.77 13.74
C THR A 152 15.57 44.08 14.63
N THR A 153 15.23 43.91 15.90
CA THR A 153 16.07 43.28 16.93
C THR A 153 16.46 41.83 16.61
N THR A 154 15.83 41.19 15.62
CA THR A 154 16.20 39.88 15.06
C THR A 154 15.62 39.71 13.64
N PRO A 155 16.32 40.10 12.55
CA PRO A 155 15.78 40.05 11.19
C PRO A 155 15.54 38.63 10.64
N TYR A 156 16.01 37.59 11.32
CA TYR A 156 15.98 36.19 10.86
C TYR A 156 15.33 35.23 11.84
N HIS A 157 14.28 35.70 12.48
CA HIS A 157 13.43 34.92 13.38
C HIS A 157 11.94 35.16 13.12
N ALA A 158 11.57 35.78 11.98
CA ALA A 158 10.16 36.12 11.72
C ALA A 158 9.31 34.86 11.49
N SER A 159 9.92 33.78 10.99
CA SER A 159 9.27 32.47 10.81
C SER A 159 9.14 31.66 12.11
N LEU A 160 9.96 31.94 13.13
CA LEU A 160 10.06 31.13 14.35
C LEU A 160 8.72 30.95 15.09
N PRO A 161 7.86 31.98 15.29
CA PRO A 161 6.57 31.79 15.94
C PRO A 161 5.66 30.82 15.17
N TYR A 162 5.72 30.85 13.84
CA TYR A 162 4.93 29.96 12.98
C TYR A 162 5.47 28.53 13.00
N GLU A 163 6.78 28.33 13.06
CA GLU A 163 7.39 27.00 13.19
C GLU A 163 7.06 26.36 14.54
N ILE A 164 7.11 27.14 15.63
CA ILE A 164 6.67 26.68 16.96
C ILE A 164 5.16 26.34 16.94
N ALA A 165 4.35 27.14 16.25
CA ALA A 165 2.92 26.85 16.07
C ALA A 165 2.69 25.54 15.29
N VAL A 166 3.45 25.30 14.21
CA VAL A 166 3.42 24.04 13.45
C VAL A 166 3.79 22.86 14.34
N LEU A 167 4.86 22.96 15.13
CA LEU A 167 5.27 21.90 16.06
C LEU A 167 4.17 21.59 17.09
N ALA A 168 3.63 22.62 17.75
CA ALA A 168 2.55 22.46 18.73
C ALA A 168 1.30 21.82 18.10
N MET A 169 0.92 22.28 16.91
CA MET A 169 -0.23 21.75 16.17
C MET A 169 0.01 20.29 15.74
N MET A 170 1.20 19.95 15.27
CA MET A 170 1.57 18.58 14.89
C MET A 170 1.50 17.62 16.08
N VAL A 171 1.89 18.03 17.29
CA VAL A 171 1.77 17.19 18.50
C VAL A 171 0.30 16.87 18.79
N VAL A 172 -0.58 17.87 18.74
CA VAL A 172 -2.02 17.69 18.96
C VAL A 172 -2.64 16.80 17.89
N LEU A 173 -2.33 17.07 16.62
CA LEU A 173 -2.85 16.31 15.47
C LEU A 173 -2.37 14.86 15.46
N ALA A 174 -1.09 14.61 15.75
CA ALA A 174 -0.53 13.26 15.86
C ALA A 174 -1.19 12.46 17.00
N THR A 175 -1.39 13.10 18.16
CA THR A 175 -2.02 12.46 19.32
C THR A 175 -3.48 12.11 19.03
N GLY A 176 -4.24 13.04 18.45
CA GLY A 176 -5.64 12.78 18.08
C GLY A 176 -5.76 11.72 16.99
N PHE A 177 -4.85 11.72 16.00
CA PHE A 177 -4.82 10.67 14.98
C PHE A 177 -4.48 9.30 15.58
N ALA A 178 -3.56 9.22 16.54
CA ALA A 178 -3.23 7.96 17.23
C ALA A 178 -4.44 7.36 17.95
N PHE A 179 -5.29 8.19 18.56
CA PHE A 179 -6.56 7.73 19.14
C PHE A 179 -7.53 7.18 18.09
N ILE A 180 -7.71 7.90 16.97
CA ILE A 180 -8.57 7.45 15.87
C ILE A 180 -8.03 6.15 15.25
N ALA A 181 -6.71 6.05 15.07
CA ALA A 181 -6.01 4.88 14.56
C ALA A 181 -6.23 3.66 15.47
N TYR A 182 -6.21 3.83 16.79
CA TYR A 182 -6.54 2.76 17.74
C TYR A 182 -7.97 2.24 17.57
N LYS A 183 -8.95 3.14 17.35
CA LYS A 183 -10.34 2.75 17.08
C LYS A 183 -10.47 2.00 15.75
N LEU A 184 -9.82 2.50 14.70
CA LEU A 184 -9.78 1.84 13.40
C LEU A 184 -9.09 0.47 13.44
N TYR A 185 -8.00 0.34 14.20
CA TYR A 185 -7.32 -0.93 14.40
C TYR A 185 -8.27 -2.00 14.95
N LYS A 186 -9.08 -1.65 15.96
CA LYS A 186 -10.11 -2.55 16.49
C LYS A 186 -11.15 -2.91 15.43
N GLU A 187 -11.68 -1.93 14.71
CA GLU A 187 -12.74 -2.15 13.72
C GLU A 187 -12.28 -3.01 12.53
N PHE A 188 -11.13 -2.68 11.95
CA PHE A 188 -10.59 -3.37 10.79
C PHE A 188 -9.96 -4.73 11.15
N GLY A 189 -9.41 -4.87 12.36
CA GLY A 189 -8.86 -6.14 12.84
C GLY A 189 -9.87 -7.28 12.79
N TRP A 190 -11.13 -7.00 13.16
CA TRP A 190 -12.23 -7.97 13.03
C TRP A 190 -12.57 -8.33 11.58
N THR A 191 -12.47 -7.37 10.67
CA THR A 191 -12.75 -7.61 9.24
C THR A 191 -11.66 -8.50 8.61
N ILE A 192 -10.40 -8.28 8.96
CA ILE A 192 -9.28 -9.10 8.50
C ILE A 192 -9.40 -10.54 9.01
N TYR A 193 -9.76 -10.73 10.28
CA TYR A 193 -10.03 -12.05 10.85
C TYR A 193 -11.12 -12.79 10.08
N LYS A 194 -12.22 -12.11 9.73
CA LYS A 194 -13.31 -12.69 8.93
C LYS A 194 -12.90 -13.03 7.49
N LYS A 195 -11.96 -12.26 6.90
CA LYS A 195 -11.53 -12.43 5.50
C LYS A 195 -10.54 -13.59 5.31
N ILE A 196 -9.60 -13.75 6.23
CA ILE A 196 -8.51 -14.74 6.10
C ILE A 196 -8.85 -16.06 6.81
N GLY A 197 -9.79 -16.03 7.77
CA GLY A 197 -10.13 -17.19 8.58
C GLY A 197 -9.12 -17.45 9.70
N ALA A 198 -9.25 -18.62 10.35
CA ALA A 198 -8.45 -18.99 11.51
C ALA A 198 -7.10 -19.66 11.17
N ASP A 199 -6.77 -19.81 9.88
CA ASP A 199 -5.49 -20.39 9.46
C ASP A 199 -4.33 -19.44 9.78
N LEU A 200 -3.45 -19.90 10.67
CA LEU A 200 -2.28 -19.15 11.13
C LEU A 200 -1.27 -18.91 10.01
N ALA A 201 -1.06 -19.89 9.12
CA ALA A 201 -0.08 -19.79 8.04
C ALA A 201 -0.49 -18.72 7.02
N MET A 202 -1.75 -18.76 6.59
CA MET A 202 -2.31 -17.77 5.67
C MET A 202 -2.30 -16.35 6.25
N ARG A 203 -2.59 -16.22 7.55
CA ARG A 203 -2.52 -14.94 8.25
C ARG A 203 -1.09 -14.39 8.26
N ASP A 204 -0.10 -15.23 8.52
CA ASP A 204 1.29 -14.79 8.59
C ASP A 204 1.84 -14.44 7.19
N MET A 205 1.48 -15.20 6.15
CA MET A 205 1.76 -14.84 4.75
C MET A 205 1.14 -13.49 4.36
N TYR A 206 -0.11 -13.25 4.74
CA TYR A 206 -0.79 -11.99 4.47
C TYR A 206 -0.16 -10.81 5.22
N LYS A 207 0.25 -11.00 6.48
CA LYS A 207 0.99 -9.97 7.23
C LYS A 207 2.28 -9.58 6.51
N VAL A 208 3.08 -10.56 6.08
CA VAL A 208 4.34 -10.31 5.35
C VAL A 208 4.06 -9.51 4.07
N TYR A 209 3.04 -9.90 3.30
CA TYR A 209 2.61 -9.16 2.11
C TYR A 209 2.21 -7.71 2.42
N GLN A 210 1.39 -7.49 3.46
CA GLN A 210 0.93 -6.15 3.83
C GLN A 210 2.06 -5.26 4.34
N ILE A 211 2.99 -5.81 5.14
CA ILE A 211 4.20 -5.10 5.58
C ILE A 211 5.04 -4.73 4.36
N PHE A 212 5.24 -5.66 3.42
CA PHE A 212 6.04 -5.42 2.22
C PHE A 212 5.46 -4.29 1.35
N ILE A 213 4.16 -4.33 1.05
CA ILE A 213 3.48 -3.25 0.30
C ILE A 213 3.57 -1.91 1.03
N MET A 214 3.47 -1.92 2.35
CA MET A 214 3.59 -0.70 3.16
C MET A 214 5.00 -0.12 3.07
N ILE A 215 6.05 -0.93 3.24
CA ILE A 215 7.44 -0.46 3.12
C ILE A 215 7.73 0.05 1.72
N LEU A 216 7.27 -0.62 0.66
CA LEU A 216 7.46 -0.15 -0.72
C LEU A 216 6.92 1.28 -0.96
N LYS A 217 5.83 1.67 -0.30
CA LYS A 217 5.30 3.04 -0.40
C LYS A 217 6.19 4.05 0.30
N PHE A 218 6.75 3.69 1.45
CA PHE A 218 7.71 4.53 2.16
C PHE A 218 9.05 4.63 1.43
N ASP A 219 9.53 3.55 0.82
CA ASP A 219 10.72 3.56 -0.04
C ASP A 219 10.60 4.60 -1.15
N ILE A 220 9.46 4.63 -1.86
CA ILE A 220 9.21 5.64 -2.89
C ILE A 220 9.33 7.05 -2.30
N PHE A 221 8.69 7.30 -1.16
CA PHE A 221 8.69 8.62 -0.53
C PHE A 221 10.10 9.05 -0.08
N PHE A 222 10.81 8.22 0.67
CA PHE A 222 12.13 8.59 1.20
C PHE A 222 13.21 8.62 0.11
N GLN A 223 13.14 7.75 -0.91
CA GLN A 223 14.10 7.77 -2.01
C GLN A 223 13.87 8.96 -2.94
N LEU A 224 12.61 9.29 -3.28
CA LEU A 224 12.31 10.51 -4.05
C LEU A 224 12.58 11.76 -3.22
N GLY A 225 12.32 11.74 -1.91
CA GLY A 225 12.63 12.83 -1.00
C GLY A 225 14.14 13.10 -0.92
N PHE A 226 14.96 12.05 -0.78
CA PHE A 226 16.41 12.17 -0.89
C PHE A 226 16.83 12.71 -2.26
N SER A 227 16.27 12.16 -3.33
CA SER A 227 16.62 12.54 -4.69
C SER A 227 16.33 14.02 -4.97
N ALA A 228 15.16 14.50 -4.57
CA ALA A 228 14.80 15.91 -4.70
C ALA A 228 15.75 16.83 -3.90
N GLN A 229 16.12 16.46 -2.67
CA GLN A 229 17.08 17.23 -1.87
C GLN A 229 18.46 17.26 -2.51
N PHE A 230 18.97 16.09 -2.91
CA PHE A 230 20.29 15.97 -3.49
C PHE A 230 20.39 16.77 -4.80
N LEU A 231 19.42 16.62 -5.70
CA LEU A 231 19.37 17.37 -6.96
C LEU A 231 19.25 18.87 -6.70
N CYS A 232 18.41 19.29 -5.75
CA CYS A 232 18.26 20.70 -5.42
C CYS A 232 19.58 21.30 -4.91
N VAL A 233 20.28 20.62 -4.00
CA VAL A 233 21.58 21.09 -3.50
C VAL A 233 22.62 21.19 -4.62
N VAL A 234 22.68 20.21 -5.51
CA VAL A 234 23.61 20.23 -6.66
C VAL A 234 23.29 21.37 -7.63
N VAL A 235 22.01 21.63 -7.92
CA VAL A 235 21.59 22.74 -8.79
C VAL A 235 21.83 24.10 -8.12
N LEU A 236 21.54 24.23 -6.82
CA LEU A 236 21.75 25.48 -6.09
C LEU A 236 23.24 25.83 -5.97
N GLN A 237 24.13 24.84 -5.93
CA GLN A 237 25.59 25.03 -5.96
C GLN A 237 26.09 25.59 -7.29
N ASP A 238 25.52 25.17 -8.42
CA ASP A 238 25.88 25.70 -9.75
C ASP A 238 25.61 27.22 -9.80
N GLN A 239 24.50 27.67 -9.20
CA GLN A 239 24.15 29.08 -9.15
C GLN A 239 24.98 29.91 -8.17
N SER A 240 25.62 29.29 -7.17
CA SER A 240 26.46 29.96 -6.18
C SER A 240 27.95 29.94 -6.52
N ASN A 241 28.32 29.58 -7.76
CA ASN A 241 29.71 29.45 -8.24
C ASN A 241 30.61 30.67 -7.96
N ILE A 242 30.01 31.81 -7.63
CA ILE A 242 30.67 33.06 -7.23
C ILE A 242 31.40 32.93 -5.88
N TYR A 243 30.93 32.10 -4.94
CA TYR A 243 31.43 32.03 -3.57
C TYR A 243 32.07 30.68 -3.19
N THR A 244 31.92 29.65 -4.01
CA THR A 244 32.46 28.31 -3.73
C THR A 244 33.99 28.29 -3.83
N PRO A 245 34.74 27.69 -2.87
CA PRO A 245 36.20 27.52 -3.02
C PRO A 245 36.53 26.74 -4.30
N ASP A 246 37.59 27.12 -5.02
CA ASP A 246 37.93 26.54 -6.33
C ASP A 246 38.07 25.00 -6.33
N ARG A 247 38.51 24.40 -5.21
CA ARG A 247 38.62 22.95 -5.06
C ARG A 247 37.28 22.19 -5.06
N PHE A 248 36.16 22.90 -4.87
CA PHE A 248 34.80 22.34 -4.85
C PHE A 248 33.92 22.87 -5.98
N LYS A 249 34.43 23.75 -6.84
CA LYS A 249 33.73 24.17 -8.06
C LYS A 249 33.66 22.99 -9.01
N LEU A 250 32.44 22.68 -9.45
CA LEU A 250 32.24 21.72 -10.52
C LEU A 250 32.18 22.44 -11.86
N THR A 251 32.75 21.83 -12.88
CA THR A 251 32.50 22.27 -14.25
C THR A 251 31.04 21.98 -14.64
N GLN A 252 30.49 22.73 -15.59
CA GLN A 252 29.12 22.53 -16.07
C GLN A 252 28.87 21.08 -16.52
N ASP A 253 29.89 20.47 -17.14
CA ASP A 253 29.86 19.07 -17.58
C ASP A 253 29.78 18.09 -16.41
N GLN A 254 30.53 18.35 -15.33
CA GLN A 254 30.48 17.54 -14.11
C GLN A 254 29.12 17.65 -13.41
N VAL A 255 28.56 18.86 -13.31
CA VAL A 255 27.22 19.09 -12.75
C VAL A 255 26.18 18.30 -13.56
N THR A 256 26.21 18.45 -14.89
CA THR A 256 25.28 17.76 -15.79
C THR A 256 25.40 16.24 -15.67
N SER A 257 26.63 15.72 -15.62
CA SER A 257 26.88 14.29 -15.42
C SER A 257 26.31 13.79 -14.09
N ILE A 258 26.56 14.49 -12.98
CA ILE A 258 26.02 14.11 -11.66
C ILE A 258 24.48 14.10 -11.67
N LEU A 259 23.86 15.13 -12.26
CA LEU A 259 22.40 15.25 -12.34
C LEU A 259 21.79 14.11 -13.17
N VAL A 260 22.31 13.87 -14.38
CA VAL A 260 21.81 12.83 -15.28
C VAL A 260 21.99 11.44 -14.65
N THR A 261 23.18 11.15 -14.12
CA THR A 261 23.44 9.86 -13.46
C THR A 261 22.54 9.65 -12.24
N HIS A 262 22.32 10.68 -11.41
CA HIS A 262 21.43 10.56 -10.26
C HIS A 262 19.97 10.40 -10.68
N LEU A 263 19.50 11.14 -11.68
CA LEU A 263 18.13 11.04 -12.18
C LEU A 263 17.81 9.64 -12.72
N ILE A 264 18.74 9.06 -13.48
CA ILE A 264 18.58 7.72 -14.06
C ILE A 264 18.69 6.65 -12.96
N LEU A 265 19.78 6.65 -12.19
CA LEU A 265 20.08 5.57 -11.25
C LEU A 265 19.24 5.62 -9.98
N SER A 266 18.98 6.82 -9.45
CA SER A 266 18.22 6.97 -8.21
C SER A 266 16.74 7.16 -8.51
N THR A 267 16.38 8.25 -9.18
CA THR A 267 14.96 8.61 -9.39
C THR A 267 14.23 7.59 -10.26
N GLY A 268 14.86 7.13 -11.35
CA GLY A 268 14.33 6.08 -12.21
C GLY A 268 14.11 4.76 -11.47
N ALA A 269 15.12 4.29 -10.73
CA ALA A 269 15.02 3.05 -9.97
C ALA A 269 13.96 3.11 -8.85
N SER A 270 13.76 4.29 -8.24
CA SER A 270 12.74 4.52 -7.20
C SER A 270 11.32 4.23 -7.68
N ILE A 271 11.07 4.36 -8.98
CA ILE A 271 9.77 4.12 -9.60
C ILE A 271 9.72 2.71 -10.21
N LEU A 272 10.79 2.32 -10.91
CA LEU A 272 10.85 1.03 -11.63
C LEU A 272 10.85 -0.17 -10.69
N LEU A 273 11.59 -0.12 -9.56
CA LEU A 273 11.69 -1.26 -8.65
C LEU A 273 10.35 -1.59 -7.96
N PRO A 274 9.59 -0.62 -7.41
CA PRO A 274 8.25 -0.91 -6.89
C PRO A 274 7.28 -1.43 -7.94
N LEU A 275 7.35 -0.94 -9.19
CA LEU A 275 6.53 -1.47 -10.29
C LEU A 275 6.87 -2.93 -10.59
N LEU A 276 8.16 -3.28 -10.57
CA LEU A 276 8.62 -4.65 -10.73
C LEU A 276 8.19 -5.55 -9.57
N CYS A 277 8.28 -5.06 -8.32
CA CYS A 277 7.75 -5.75 -7.14
C CYS A 277 6.25 -5.98 -7.26
N TRP A 278 5.49 -4.97 -7.67
CA TRP A 278 4.04 -5.09 -7.90
C TRP A 278 3.72 -6.14 -8.96
N PHE A 279 4.44 -6.12 -10.08
CA PHE A 279 4.28 -7.11 -11.15
C PHE A 279 4.59 -8.53 -10.64
N ALA A 280 5.69 -8.67 -9.90
CA ALA A 280 6.11 -9.94 -9.32
C ALA A 280 5.10 -10.51 -8.33
N LEU A 281 4.54 -9.66 -7.45
CA LEU A 281 3.49 -10.06 -6.50
C LEU A 281 2.21 -10.49 -7.22
N LYS A 282 1.77 -9.74 -8.23
CA LYS A 282 0.52 -10.01 -8.96
C LYS A 282 0.59 -11.32 -9.75
N ARG A 283 1.75 -11.61 -10.35
CA ARG A 283 1.99 -12.81 -11.16
C ARG A 283 2.59 -13.97 -10.36
N GLU A 284 2.90 -13.76 -9.08
CA GLU A 284 3.71 -14.68 -8.26
C GLU A 284 5.01 -15.13 -8.97
N SER A 285 5.64 -14.21 -9.70
CA SER A 285 6.82 -14.47 -10.52
C SER A 285 8.10 -14.38 -9.70
N LYS A 286 8.74 -15.53 -9.45
CA LYS A 286 10.04 -15.62 -8.76
C LYS A 286 11.16 -14.90 -9.50
N ILE A 287 11.16 -14.94 -10.85
CA ILE A 287 12.17 -14.28 -11.68
C ILE A 287 12.06 -12.76 -11.51
N ALA A 288 10.86 -12.21 -11.65
CA ALA A 288 10.65 -10.77 -11.49
C ALA A 288 11.01 -10.29 -10.08
N MET A 289 10.66 -11.07 -9.05
CA MET A 289 11.04 -10.75 -7.66
C MET A 289 12.56 -10.85 -7.45
N GLY A 290 13.22 -11.84 -8.04
CA GLY A 290 14.67 -11.97 -8.02
C GLY A 290 15.38 -10.77 -8.67
N CYS A 291 14.88 -10.29 -9.82
CA CYS A 291 15.37 -9.07 -10.45
C CYS A 291 15.16 -7.83 -9.57
N ALA A 292 14.00 -7.73 -8.90
CA ALA A 292 13.73 -6.63 -7.97
C ALA A 292 14.69 -6.64 -6.76
N ILE A 293 14.99 -7.82 -6.22
CA ILE A 293 15.97 -7.99 -5.14
C ILE A 293 17.37 -7.56 -5.61
N ALA A 294 17.81 -8.00 -6.79
CA ALA A 294 19.11 -7.61 -7.35
C ALA A 294 19.20 -6.08 -7.58
N GLY A 295 18.14 -5.47 -8.11
CA GLY A 295 18.05 -4.02 -8.25
C GLY A 295 18.04 -3.28 -6.92
N GLY A 296 17.35 -3.81 -5.91
CA GLY A 296 17.36 -3.30 -4.54
C GLY A 296 18.77 -3.33 -3.91
N LEU A 297 19.54 -4.40 -4.14
CA LEU A 297 20.93 -4.50 -3.70
C LEU A 297 21.83 -3.45 -4.37
N ALA A 298 21.67 -3.24 -5.68
CA ALA A 298 22.40 -2.20 -6.40
C ALA A 298 22.06 -0.79 -5.85
N MET A 299 20.78 -0.56 -5.53
CA MET A 299 20.32 0.70 -4.94
C MET A 299 20.85 0.91 -3.51
N LEU A 300 20.99 -0.16 -2.74
CA LEU A 300 21.62 -0.12 -1.42
C LEU A 300 23.09 0.34 -1.53
N VAL A 301 23.84 -0.26 -2.45
CA VAL A 301 25.23 0.13 -2.74
C VAL A 301 25.31 1.59 -3.18
N TYR A 302 24.41 2.02 -4.07
CA TYR A 302 24.33 3.41 -4.51
C TYR A 302 24.12 4.38 -3.34
N ASN A 303 23.17 4.08 -2.45
CA ASN A 303 22.89 4.91 -1.27
C ASN A 303 24.09 4.94 -0.30
N ILE A 304 24.83 3.84 -0.12
CA ILE A 304 26.05 3.81 0.69
C ILE A 304 27.15 4.69 0.09
N ILE A 305 27.38 4.59 -1.22
CA ILE A 305 28.35 5.44 -1.92
C ILE A 305 27.98 6.92 -1.76
N LYS A 306 26.69 7.26 -1.89
CA LYS A 306 26.22 8.63 -1.69
C LYS A 306 26.32 9.10 -0.24
N LEU A 307 26.13 8.21 0.73
CA LEU A 307 26.37 8.55 2.14
C LEU A 307 27.84 8.89 2.38
N ASN A 308 28.77 8.09 1.87
CA ASN A 308 30.20 8.39 1.97
C ASN A 308 30.53 9.71 1.28
N GLN A 309 29.99 9.97 0.09
CA GLN A 309 30.18 11.24 -0.61
C GLN A 309 29.71 12.44 0.24
N VAL A 310 28.52 12.36 0.85
CA VAL A 310 27.98 13.45 1.69
C VAL A 310 28.79 13.62 2.99
N VAL A 311 29.43 12.56 3.49
CA VAL A 311 30.29 12.60 4.67
C VAL A 311 31.66 13.19 4.36
N GLU A 312 32.31 12.77 3.28
CA GLU A 312 33.64 13.21 2.87
C GLU A 312 33.63 14.63 2.31
N GLU A 313 32.68 14.95 1.43
CA GLU A 313 32.50 16.29 0.85
C GLU A 313 31.59 17.16 1.75
N ASN A 314 31.77 17.12 3.08
CA ASN A 314 30.87 17.77 4.04
C ASN A 314 30.69 19.29 3.79
N LEU A 315 31.76 19.98 3.40
CA LEU A 315 31.79 21.41 3.08
C LEU A 315 30.92 21.74 1.88
N ARG A 316 30.78 20.81 0.94
CA ARG A 316 29.91 20.96 -0.22
C ARG A 316 28.45 20.91 0.20
N PHE A 317 28.08 20.11 1.18
CA PHE A 317 26.68 19.95 1.62
C PHE A 317 26.34 20.75 2.88
N VAL A 318 27.02 21.88 3.13
CA VAL A 318 26.76 22.74 4.29
C VAL A 318 25.30 23.22 4.28
N GLY A 319 24.68 23.25 5.47
CA GLY A 319 23.24 23.45 5.65
C GLY A 319 22.39 22.21 5.30
N ALA A 320 22.81 21.41 4.31
CA ALA A 320 22.10 20.24 3.81
C ALA A 320 22.37 18.93 4.57
N ILE A 321 23.55 18.85 5.17
CA ILE A 321 24.19 17.59 5.54
C ILE A 321 23.39 16.75 6.55
N LYS A 322 22.72 17.39 7.52
CA LYS A 322 21.97 16.68 8.56
C LYS A 322 20.80 15.90 7.96
N PHE A 323 20.03 16.57 7.08
CA PHE A 323 18.87 15.96 6.44
C PHE A 323 19.26 14.96 5.35
N LEU A 324 20.28 15.26 4.54
CA LEU A 324 20.79 14.31 3.55
C LEU A 324 21.26 13.00 4.20
N LYS A 325 22.02 13.09 5.31
CA LYS A 325 22.43 11.91 6.09
C LYS A 325 21.24 11.17 6.67
N PHE A 326 20.28 11.87 7.25
CA PHE A 326 19.06 11.26 7.80
C PHE A 326 18.30 10.46 6.73
N PHE A 327 18.00 11.07 5.58
CA PHE A 327 17.29 10.39 4.49
C PHE A 327 18.07 9.21 3.94
N LEU A 328 19.39 9.33 3.78
CA LEU A 328 20.23 8.23 3.32
C LEU A 328 20.27 7.05 4.30
N ILE A 329 20.39 7.32 5.60
CA ILE A 329 20.36 6.28 6.64
C ILE A 329 18.99 5.58 6.63
N VAL A 330 17.90 6.34 6.56
CA VAL A 330 16.54 5.78 6.48
C VAL A 330 16.39 4.94 5.20
N ASN A 331 16.84 5.41 4.05
CA ASN A 331 16.79 4.65 2.78
C ASN A 331 17.60 3.35 2.84
N ILE A 332 18.76 3.33 3.50
CA ILE A 332 19.56 2.12 3.66
C ILE A 332 18.82 1.13 4.57
N VAL A 333 18.27 1.58 5.70
CA VAL A 333 17.52 0.72 6.63
C VAL A 333 16.25 0.17 5.98
N LEU A 334 15.46 1.01 5.31
CA LEU A 334 14.27 0.58 4.60
C LEU A 334 14.62 -0.34 3.43
N GLY A 335 15.66 -0.04 2.66
CA GLY A 335 16.14 -0.89 1.57
C GLY A 335 16.53 -2.29 2.02
N MET A 336 17.23 -2.43 3.17
CA MET A 336 17.51 -3.74 3.76
C MET A 336 16.23 -4.49 4.14
N ALA A 337 15.27 -3.80 4.77
CA ALA A 337 13.98 -4.39 5.12
C ALA A 337 13.18 -4.82 3.88
N THR A 338 13.18 -4.01 2.81
CA THR A 338 12.52 -4.30 1.54
C THR A 338 13.10 -5.53 0.87
N ILE A 339 14.43 -5.67 0.83
CA ILE A 339 15.10 -6.85 0.27
C ILE A 339 14.72 -8.11 1.05
N TYR A 340 14.75 -8.05 2.38
CA TYR A 340 14.36 -9.17 3.25
C TYR A 340 12.89 -9.56 3.02
N LEU A 341 11.98 -8.60 3.01
CA LEU A 341 10.55 -8.84 2.82
C LEU A 341 10.21 -9.30 1.40
N ALA A 342 10.93 -8.84 0.38
CA ALA A 342 10.80 -9.30 -0.99
C ALA A 342 11.14 -10.80 -1.08
N TRP A 343 12.25 -11.22 -0.44
CA TRP A 343 12.60 -12.63 -0.32
C TRP A 343 11.55 -13.42 0.46
N ALA A 344 11.06 -12.89 1.59
CA ALA A 344 10.03 -13.55 2.39
C ALA A 344 8.71 -13.72 1.61
N CYS A 345 8.29 -12.70 0.84
CA CYS A 345 7.15 -12.80 -0.06
C CYS A 345 7.37 -13.85 -1.14
N MET A 346 8.55 -13.89 -1.75
CA MET A 346 8.90 -14.85 -2.80
C MET A 346 8.80 -16.30 -2.33
N ARG A 347 9.16 -16.58 -1.07
CA ARG A 347 8.99 -17.91 -0.46
C ARG A 347 7.53 -18.33 -0.31
N ASN A 348 6.62 -17.37 -0.24
CA ASN A 348 5.19 -17.58 -0.07
C ASN A 348 4.42 -17.68 -1.40
N PHE A 349 5.10 -17.56 -2.55
CA PHE A 349 4.46 -17.64 -3.87
C PHE A 349 3.92 -19.05 -4.16
N ASN A 350 2.75 -19.13 -4.80
CA ASN A 350 2.02 -20.36 -5.14
C ASN A 350 1.48 -21.15 -3.94
N HIS A 351 1.41 -20.54 -2.75
CA HIS A 351 0.85 -21.15 -1.54
C HIS A 351 -0.59 -20.68 -1.23
N GLY A 352 -1.31 -20.10 -2.21
CA GLY A 352 -2.75 -19.80 -2.10
C GLY A 352 -3.12 -18.40 -1.60
N LEU A 353 -2.14 -17.55 -1.28
CA LEU A 353 -2.38 -16.17 -0.82
C LEU A 353 -3.04 -15.29 -1.89
N ASN A 354 -2.68 -15.46 -3.17
CA ASN A 354 -3.22 -14.65 -4.26
C ASN A 354 -4.76 -14.72 -4.36
N ALA A 355 -5.35 -15.88 -4.05
CA ALA A 355 -6.80 -16.05 -4.03
C ALA A 355 -7.50 -15.17 -2.97
N HIS A 356 -6.78 -14.76 -1.92
CA HIS A 356 -7.30 -13.93 -0.82
C HIS A 356 -6.99 -12.44 -0.99
N ILE A 357 -5.98 -12.11 -1.80
CA ILE A 357 -5.53 -10.73 -2.10
C ILE A 357 -6.25 -10.16 -3.32
N GLY A 358 -6.57 -11.00 -4.31
CA GLY A 358 -7.36 -10.59 -5.47
C GLY A 358 -8.66 -9.90 -5.05
N LYS A 359 -9.16 -8.97 -5.88
CA LYS A 359 -10.48 -8.36 -5.69
C LYS A 359 -11.52 -9.49 -5.63
N VAL A 360 -11.81 -9.94 -4.42
CA VAL A 360 -13.13 -10.46 -4.09
C VAL A 360 -14.00 -9.22 -4.14
N SER A 361 -14.60 -8.96 -5.31
CA SER A 361 -15.76 -8.10 -5.37
C SER A 361 -16.71 -8.64 -4.30
N GLY A 362 -16.97 -7.83 -3.27
CA GLY A 362 -17.95 -8.20 -2.27
C GLY A 362 -19.31 -8.29 -2.94
N THR A 363 -19.71 -9.51 -3.28
CA THR A 363 -21.07 -10.02 -3.44
C THR A 363 -20.95 -11.45 -3.96
N ASN A 364 -21.44 -12.40 -3.14
CA ASN A 364 -22.00 -13.68 -3.55
C ASN A 364 -21.14 -14.50 -4.52
N ILE A 365 -20.12 -15.17 -3.98
CA ILE A 365 -19.46 -16.23 -4.74
C ILE A 365 -20.27 -17.49 -4.52
N TYR A 366 -20.69 -18.09 -5.62
CA TYR A 366 -21.57 -19.24 -5.61
C TYR A 366 -20.76 -20.53 -5.89
N PRO A 367 -20.79 -21.61 -5.07
CA PRO A 367 -20.25 -22.89 -5.48
C PRO A 367 -21.27 -23.60 -6.37
N MET A 368 -20.77 -24.30 -7.38
CA MET A 368 -21.55 -25.34 -8.02
C MET A 368 -21.37 -26.61 -7.19
N GLU A 369 -22.48 -27.11 -6.67
CA GLU A 369 -22.54 -28.39 -6.00
C GLU A 369 -23.46 -29.30 -6.78
N SER A 370 -23.06 -30.55 -6.99
CA SER A 370 -23.96 -31.52 -7.60
C SER A 370 -24.07 -32.78 -6.78
N VAL A 371 -25.30 -33.29 -6.66
CA VAL A 371 -25.57 -34.65 -6.22
C VAL A 371 -25.44 -35.54 -7.46
N LYS A 372 -24.47 -36.46 -7.41
CA LYS A 372 -24.15 -37.39 -8.50
C LYS A 372 -25.24 -38.46 -8.65
N PRO A 373 -25.24 -39.25 -9.75
CA PRO A 373 -26.32 -40.21 -10.00
C PRO A 373 -26.59 -41.19 -8.86
N ASP A 374 -25.54 -41.69 -8.21
CA ASP A 374 -25.62 -42.56 -7.03
C ASP A 374 -26.21 -41.87 -5.80
N GLY A 375 -25.95 -40.57 -5.61
CA GLY A 375 -26.55 -39.80 -4.52
C GLY A 375 -28.05 -39.56 -4.75
N VAL A 376 -28.45 -39.33 -6.01
CA VAL A 376 -29.85 -39.17 -6.40
C VAL A 376 -30.62 -40.48 -6.27
N GLU A 377 -30.07 -41.57 -6.83
CA GLU A 377 -30.66 -42.92 -6.78
C GLU A 377 -30.86 -43.42 -5.34
N ARG A 378 -29.96 -43.04 -4.43
CA ARG A 378 -30.04 -43.37 -3.00
C ARG A 378 -30.93 -42.42 -2.18
N GLY A 379 -31.59 -41.44 -2.81
CA GLY A 379 -32.49 -40.52 -2.13
C GLY A 379 -31.80 -39.52 -1.19
N LEU A 380 -30.51 -39.22 -1.40
CA LEU A 380 -29.73 -38.37 -0.51
C LEU A 380 -29.85 -36.86 -0.81
N VAL A 381 -30.62 -36.48 -1.82
CA VAL A 381 -30.76 -35.06 -2.26
C VAL A 381 -31.22 -34.16 -1.11
N GLY A 382 -32.30 -34.52 -0.42
CA GLY A 382 -32.83 -33.72 0.68
C GLY A 382 -31.87 -33.60 1.87
N GLU A 383 -31.16 -34.68 2.20
CA GLU A 383 -30.18 -34.67 3.28
C GLU A 383 -28.98 -33.78 2.97
N ILE A 384 -28.49 -33.80 1.72
CA ILE A 384 -27.41 -32.91 1.28
C ILE A 384 -27.86 -31.45 1.35
N ILE A 385 -29.00 -31.10 0.74
CA ILE A 385 -29.56 -29.74 0.76
C ILE A 385 -29.69 -29.23 2.20
N LYS A 386 -30.27 -30.05 3.09
CA LYS A 386 -30.46 -29.72 4.51
C LYS A 386 -29.15 -29.35 5.20
N ARG A 387 -28.01 -29.98 4.87
CA ARG A 387 -26.72 -29.62 5.49
C ARG A 387 -26.23 -28.24 5.07
N PHE A 388 -26.47 -27.86 3.82
CA PHE A 388 -26.12 -26.54 3.32
C PHE A 388 -27.05 -25.46 3.88
N GLU A 389 -28.35 -25.71 3.94
CA GLU A 389 -29.33 -24.79 4.57
C GLU A 389 -29.04 -24.60 6.07
N ASN A 390 -28.82 -25.69 6.82
CA ASN A 390 -28.49 -25.63 8.25
C ASN A 390 -27.17 -24.90 8.53
N LYS A 391 -26.25 -24.85 7.56
CA LYS A 391 -25.02 -24.07 7.66
C LYS A 391 -25.27 -22.56 7.53
N GLY A 392 -26.44 -22.16 7.02
CA GLY A 392 -26.84 -20.79 6.75
C GLY A 392 -26.52 -20.33 5.33
N PHE A 393 -26.27 -21.26 4.40
CA PHE A 393 -26.13 -20.93 2.98
C PHE A 393 -27.49 -20.77 2.32
N LYS A 394 -27.59 -19.84 1.37
CA LYS A 394 -28.80 -19.58 0.61
C LYS A 394 -28.77 -20.38 -0.69
N LEU A 395 -29.81 -21.14 -0.99
CA LEU A 395 -29.95 -21.80 -2.29
C LEU A 395 -30.38 -20.75 -3.33
N VAL A 396 -29.66 -20.67 -4.45
CA VAL A 396 -29.87 -19.66 -5.51
C VAL A 396 -30.43 -20.27 -6.77
N ALA A 397 -29.98 -21.48 -7.12
CA ALA A 397 -30.52 -22.26 -8.22
C ALA A 397 -30.42 -23.76 -7.90
N LEU A 398 -31.38 -24.52 -8.41
CA LEU A 398 -31.41 -25.98 -8.32
C LEU A 398 -32.07 -26.54 -9.58
N GLU A 399 -31.46 -27.54 -10.18
CA GLU A 399 -32.01 -28.25 -11.35
C GLU A 399 -31.70 -29.75 -11.26
N LEU A 400 -32.73 -30.58 -11.47
CA LEU A 400 -32.56 -32.02 -11.74
C LEU A 400 -32.40 -32.21 -13.25
N ARG A 401 -31.27 -32.74 -13.70
CA ARG A 401 -30.95 -32.91 -15.13
C ARG A 401 -30.30 -34.27 -15.38
N GLN A 402 -30.60 -34.86 -16.54
CA GLN A 402 -29.79 -35.93 -17.13
C GLN A 402 -28.76 -35.32 -18.10
N PRO A 403 -27.47 -35.20 -17.74
CA PRO A 403 -26.50 -34.49 -18.57
C PRO A 403 -26.06 -35.30 -19.79
N GLU A 404 -25.94 -34.63 -20.94
CA GLU A 404 -25.42 -35.23 -22.17
C GLU A 404 -23.90 -35.46 -22.12
N GLU A 405 -23.39 -36.34 -22.98
CA GLU A 405 -21.97 -36.67 -23.02
C GLU A 405 -21.09 -35.46 -23.30
N ASP A 406 -21.47 -34.64 -24.29
CA ASP A 406 -20.70 -33.46 -24.68
C ASP A 406 -20.64 -32.41 -23.57
N HIS A 407 -21.72 -32.29 -22.80
CA HIS A 407 -21.75 -31.42 -21.62
C HIS A 407 -20.78 -31.92 -20.54
N LEU A 408 -20.78 -33.22 -20.26
CA LEU A 408 -19.88 -33.81 -19.27
C LEU A 408 -18.41 -33.78 -19.69
N LYS A 409 -18.11 -33.95 -20.99
CA LYS A 409 -16.75 -33.79 -21.52
C LYS A 409 -16.24 -32.37 -21.33
N LYS A 410 -17.10 -31.36 -21.54
CA LYS A 410 -16.77 -29.96 -21.23
C LYS A 410 -16.53 -29.74 -19.73
N HIS A 411 -17.39 -30.31 -18.88
CA HIS A 411 -17.25 -30.18 -17.42
C HIS A 411 -15.95 -30.82 -16.89
N TYR A 412 -15.58 -31.99 -17.41
CA TYR A 412 -14.37 -32.72 -17.00
C TYR A 412 -13.18 -32.52 -17.95
N ALA A 413 -13.15 -31.45 -18.74
CA ALA A 413 -12.11 -31.22 -19.75
C ALA A 413 -10.68 -31.27 -19.18
N ASP A 414 -10.48 -30.79 -17.95
CA ASP A 414 -9.18 -30.82 -17.27
C ASP A 414 -8.68 -32.25 -16.93
N LEU A 415 -9.56 -33.25 -17.04
CA LEU A 415 -9.26 -34.67 -16.81
C LEU A 415 -9.13 -35.48 -18.11
N GLU A 416 -9.22 -34.82 -19.27
CA GLU A 416 -9.05 -35.47 -20.57
C GLU A 416 -7.65 -36.11 -20.66
N GLY A 417 -7.59 -37.34 -21.20
CA GLY A 417 -6.36 -38.13 -21.27
C GLY A 417 -6.00 -38.91 -20.00
N LYS A 418 -6.75 -38.77 -18.90
CA LYS A 418 -6.59 -39.65 -17.72
C LYS A 418 -7.23 -41.03 -17.99
N PRO A 419 -6.66 -42.13 -17.47
CA PRO A 419 -7.14 -43.49 -17.77
C PRO A 419 -8.58 -43.75 -17.30
N PHE A 420 -9.06 -42.99 -16.30
CA PHE A 420 -10.42 -43.12 -15.75
C PHE A 420 -11.44 -42.17 -16.39
N PHE A 421 -11.04 -41.27 -17.31
CA PHE A 421 -11.92 -40.24 -17.87
C PHE A 421 -13.19 -40.82 -18.51
N ASN A 422 -13.04 -41.81 -19.39
CA ASN A 422 -14.18 -42.46 -20.05
C ASN A 422 -15.11 -43.17 -19.05
N GLY A 423 -14.54 -43.76 -18.00
CA GLY A 423 -15.31 -44.38 -16.92
C GLY A 423 -16.13 -43.36 -16.13
N LEU A 424 -15.54 -42.19 -15.84
CA LEU A 424 -16.20 -41.07 -15.16
C LEU A 424 -17.37 -40.51 -15.97
N ILE A 425 -17.17 -40.28 -17.27
CA ILE A 425 -18.25 -39.82 -18.17
C ILE A 425 -19.37 -40.85 -18.23
N LYS A 426 -19.05 -42.14 -18.40
CA LYS A 426 -20.05 -43.22 -18.42
C LYS A 426 -20.86 -43.29 -17.12
N TYR A 427 -20.20 -43.13 -15.98
CA TYR A 427 -20.86 -43.10 -14.68
C TYR A 427 -21.74 -41.87 -14.51
N MET A 428 -21.26 -40.67 -14.85
CA MET A 428 -22.06 -39.45 -14.71
C MET A 428 -23.27 -39.42 -15.67
N ARG A 429 -23.23 -40.19 -16.76
CA ARG A 429 -24.37 -40.41 -17.67
C ARG A 429 -25.33 -41.50 -17.20
N SER A 430 -25.00 -42.29 -16.18
CA SER A 430 -25.80 -43.47 -15.82
C SER A 430 -27.15 -43.13 -15.18
N GLY A 431 -27.35 -41.90 -14.74
CA GLY A 431 -28.58 -41.45 -14.10
C GLY A 431 -28.61 -39.93 -13.92
N PRO A 432 -29.70 -39.39 -13.37
CA PRO A 432 -29.88 -37.95 -13.25
C PRO A 432 -28.99 -37.38 -12.15
N VAL A 433 -28.65 -36.10 -12.27
CA VAL A 433 -27.92 -35.33 -11.25
C VAL A 433 -28.77 -34.16 -10.78
N VAL A 434 -28.57 -33.75 -9.54
CA VAL A 434 -29.11 -32.47 -9.04
C VAL A 434 -27.98 -31.47 -9.01
N ALA A 435 -27.99 -30.49 -9.90
CA ALA A 435 -27.06 -29.36 -9.90
C ALA A 435 -27.63 -28.23 -9.04
N MET A 436 -26.79 -27.62 -8.21
CA MET A 436 -27.18 -26.57 -7.26
C MET A 436 -26.15 -25.45 -7.25
N VAL A 437 -26.65 -24.25 -6.94
CA VAL A 437 -25.87 -23.03 -6.75
C VAL A 437 -26.19 -22.46 -5.38
N TRP A 438 -25.19 -22.41 -4.51
CA TRP A 438 -25.34 -21.88 -3.15
C TRP A 438 -24.72 -20.51 -3.00
N GLU A 439 -25.17 -19.71 -2.04
CA GLU A 439 -24.63 -18.38 -1.75
C GLU A 439 -24.27 -18.27 -0.27
N GLY A 440 -23.07 -17.78 0.02
CA GLY A 440 -22.67 -17.46 1.38
C GLY A 440 -21.19 -17.13 1.52
N LEU A 441 -20.82 -16.61 2.69
CA LEU A 441 -19.44 -16.23 2.97
C LEU A 441 -18.53 -17.47 3.01
N GLY A 442 -17.54 -17.52 2.11
CA GLY A 442 -16.57 -18.63 2.05
C GLY A 442 -17.18 -19.98 1.66
N VAL A 443 -18.33 -19.96 0.97
CA VAL A 443 -19.15 -21.13 0.66
C VAL A 443 -18.40 -22.20 -0.15
N VAL A 444 -17.47 -21.84 -1.05
CA VAL A 444 -16.63 -22.84 -1.76
C VAL A 444 -15.81 -23.68 -0.77
N ALA A 445 -15.04 -23.03 0.10
CA ALA A 445 -14.17 -23.73 1.06
C ALA A 445 -14.98 -24.43 2.16
N ALA A 446 -16.08 -23.82 2.61
CA ALA A 446 -16.96 -24.41 3.61
C ALA A 446 -17.78 -25.59 3.05
N GLY A 447 -18.26 -25.48 1.81
CA GLY A 447 -18.95 -26.54 1.08
C GLY A 447 -18.07 -27.75 0.89
N ARG A 448 -16.81 -27.58 0.45
CA ARG A 448 -15.84 -28.69 0.40
C ARG A 448 -15.64 -29.39 1.74
N ARG A 449 -15.58 -28.63 2.84
CA ARG A 449 -15.47 -29.21 4.20
C ARG A 449 -16.74 -29.96 4.60
N LEU A 450 -17.92 -29.50 4.19
CA LEU A 450 -19.18 -30.23 4.40
C LEU A 450 -19.21 -31.53 3.57
N LEU A 451 -18.70 -31.49 2.33
CA LEU A 451 -18.65 -32.67 1.48
C LEU A 451 -17.70 -33.74 2.03
N GLY A 452 -16.54 -33.34 2.53
CA GLY A 452 -15.47 -34.25 2.96
C GLY A 452 -14.48 -34.56 1.84
N GLU A 453 -13.45 -35.35 2.16
CA GLU A 453 -12.38 -35.70 1.23
C GLU A 453 -12.89 -36.48 0.00
N THR A 454 -12.15 -36.44 -1.11
CA THR A 454 -12.57 -37.12 -2.37
C THR A 454 -12.76 -38.61 -2.19
N LYS A 455 -11.89 -39.23 -1.38
CA LYS A 455 -11.97 -40.64 -1.02
C LYS A 455 -12.78 -40.78 0.28
N PRO A 456 -13.92 -41.46 0.27
CA PRO A 456 -14.79 -41.54 1.45
C PRO A 456 -14.12 -42.14 2.69
N SER A 457 -13.21 -43.11 2.51
CA SER A 457 -12.46 -43.71 3.63
C SER A 457 -11.56 -42.73 4.40
N GLU A 458 -11.24 -41.58 3.79
CA GLU A 458 -10.44 -40.50 4.40
C GLU A 458 -11.32 -39.33 4.87
N SER A 459 -12.64 -39.42 4.65
CA SER A 459 -13.59 -38.41 5.10
C SER A 459 -13.97 -38.65 6.57
N LEU A 460 -13.98 -37.57 7.36
CA LEU A 460 -14.34 -37.65 8.77
C LEU A 460 -15.85 -37.86 8.96
N PRO A 461 -16.28 -38.56 10.03
CA PRO A 461 -17.69 -38.58 10.44
C PRO A 461 -18.28 -37.17 10.59
N GLY A 462 -19.51 -36.97 10.13
CA GLY A 462 -20.19 -35.67 10.06
C GLY A 462 -20.00 -34.93 8.73
N THR A 463 -19.14 -35.41 7.83
CA THR A 463 -19.08 -34.95 6.43
C THR A 463 -20.03 -35.79 5.56
N ILE A 464 -20.52 -35.23 4.46
CA ILE A 464 -21.47 -35.91 3.57
C ILE A 464 -20.89 -37.24 3.06
N ARG A 465 -19.64 -37.24 2.57
CA ARG A 465 -18.99 -38.47 2.09
C ARG A 465 -18.63 -39.42 3.22
N GLY A 466 -18.22 -38.91 4.38
CA GLY A 466 -17.92 -39.75 5.55
C GLY A 466 -19.14 -40.48 6.08
N ASP A 467 -20.31 -39.84 6.03
CA ASP A 467 -21.56 -40.43 6.55
C ASP A 467 -22.26 -41.32 5.52
N PHE A 468 -22.12 -41.02 4.22
CA PHE A 468 -22.97 -41.63 3.20
C PHE A 468 -22.22 -42.31 2.06
N ALA A 469 -20.89 -42.28 1.96
CA ALA A 469 -20.15 -42.94 0.87
C ALA A 469 -19.11 -43.93 1.40
N LEU A 470 -18.81 -44.96 0.60
CA LEU A 470 -17.82 -45.99 0.93
C LEU A 470 -16.71 -46.09 -0.13
N ASP A 471 -17.11 -46.06 -1.41
CA ASP A 471 -16.21 -46.23 -2.55
C ASP A 471 -15.88 -44.88 -3.23
N VAL A 472 -14.64 -44.73 -3.72
CA VAL A 472 -14.19 -43.50 -4.37
C VAL A 472 -14.88 -43.24 -5.72
N GLY A 473 -15.29 -44.30 -6.43
CA GLY A 473 -16.06 -44.20 -7.68
C GLY A 473 -17.54 -43.93 -7.46
N ARG A 474 -18.03 -43.97 -6.22
CA ARG A 474 -19.42 -43.70 -5.80
C ARG A 474 -19.43 -42.78 -4.58
N ASN A 475 -18.84 -41.59 -4.77
CA ASN A 475 -18.65 -40.60 -3.72
C ASN A 475 -19.73 -39.51 -3.70
N ILE A 476 -20.94 -39.82 -4.21
CA ILE A 476 -22.24 -39.16 -4.04
C ILE A 476 -22.39 -37.68 -4.45
N CYS A 477 -21.34 -36.87 -4.40
CA CYS A 477 -21.43 -35.44 -4.59
C CYS A 477 -20.15 -34.84 -5.18
N HIS A 478 -20.28 -33.71 -5.86
CA HIS A 478 -19.22 -32.84 -6.35
C HIS A 478 -19.41 -31.44 -5.78
N GLY A 479 -18.30 -30.71 -5.60
CA GLY A 479 -18.31 -29.30 -5.25
C GLY A 479 -17.07 -28.64 -5.81
N SER A 480 -17.23 -27.42 -6.33
CA SER A 480 -16.14 -26.66 -6.94
C SER A 480 -14.93 -26.54 -5.99
N ASP A 481 -13.72 -26.69 -6.55
CA ASP A 481 -12.49 -26.69 -5.75
C ASP A 481 -11.98 -25.29 -5.37
N SER A 482 -12.43 -24.27 -6.12
CA SER A 482 -11.97 -22.90 -6.13
C SER A 482 -13.04 -21.96 -6.69
N VAL A 483 -12.94 -20.67 -6.38
CA VAL A 483 -13.87 -19.63 -6.88
C VAL A 483 -13.92 -19.59 -8.40
N ARG A 484 -12.76 -19.63 -9.05
CA ARG A 484 -12.64 -19.58 -10.51
C ARG A 484 -13.30 -20.79 -11.19
N ASN A 485 -13.16 -21.98 -10.60
CA ASN A 485 -13.81 -23.16 -11.15
C ASN A 485 -15.31 -23.14 -10.89
N ALA A 486 -15.75 -22.60 -9.76
CA ALA A 486 -17.17 -22.41 -9.49
C ALA A 486 -17.84 -21.49 -10.53
N GLU A 487 -17.23 -20.36 -10.90
CA GLU A 487 -17.74 -19.47 -11.95
C GLU A 487 -17.90 -20.19 -13.29
N LYS A 488 -16.87 -20.94 -13.72
CA LYS A 488 -16.92 -21.73 -14.96
C LYS A 488 -17.99 -22.82 -14.92
N GLU A 489 -18.09 -23.53 -13.79
CA GLU A 489 -19.08 -24.61 -13.61
C GLU A 489 -20.50 -24.03 -13.65
N ILE A 490 -20.76 -22.93 -12.96
CA ILE A 490 -22.09 -22.29 -12.98
C ILE A 490 -22.47 -21.83 -14.39
N GLU A 491 -21.53 -21.20 -15.10
CA GLU A 491 -21.76 -20.77 -16.47
C GLU A 491 -22.09 -21.95 -17.39
N LEU A 492 -21.34 -23.05 -17.26
CA LEU A 492 -21.56 -24.26 -18.06
C LEU A 492 -22.93 -24.89 -17.79
N TRP A 493 -23.33 -25.00 -16.52
CA TRP A 493 -24.52 -25.75 -16.10
C TRP A 493 -25.82 -24.95 -16.24
N PHE A 494 -25.81 -23.64 -15.96
CA PHE A 494 -27.02 -22.81 -15.82
C PHE A 494 -27.17 -21.68 -16.84
N ASN A 495 -26.17 -21.39 -17.68
CA ASN A 495 -26.18 -20.21 -18.56
C ASN A 495 -26.48 -20.53 -20.04
N GLN A 496 -27.13 -21.65 -20.34
CA GLN A 496 -27.55 -21.99 -21.70
C GLN A 496 -28.88 -21.32 -22.06
N GLU A 497 -28.97 -20.75 -23.28
CA GLU A 497 -30.03 -19.85 -23.79
C GLU A 497 -31.50 -20.36 -23.74
N GLY A 498 -31.78 -21.53 -23.16
CA GLY A 498 -33.13 -22.09 -23.01
C GLY A 498 -33.73 -22.08 -21.60
N GLN A 499 -32.99 -21.66 -20.56
CA GLN A 499 -33.37 -21.96 -19.17
C GLN A 499 -33.96 -20.81 -18.34
N ARG A 500 -34.24 -19.66 -18.95
CA ARG A 500 -34.94 -18.57 -18.25
C ARG A 500 -36.41 -18.88 -17.92
N GLN A 501 -36.95 -20.04 -18.30
CA GLN A 501 -38.36 -20.41 -18.10
C GLN A 501 -38.63 -21.53 -17.08
N ALA A 502 -37.62 -22.14 -16.45
CA ALA A 502 -37.82 -23.13 -15.40
C ALA A 502 -37.35 -22.60 -14.04
N GLY A 503 -38.23 -21.84 -13.37
CA GLY A 503 -38.27 -21.77 -11.90
C GLY A 503 -37.01 -21.35 -11.15
N VAL A 504 -36.38 -20.22 -11.51
CA VAL A 504 -35.55 -19.49 -10.54
C VAL A 504 -36.51 -18.76 -9.59
N VAL A 505 -37.03 -19.45 -8.58
CA VAL A 505 -37.74 -18.79 -7.47
C VAL A 505 -36.70 -18.20 -6.52
N ALA A 506 -36.02 -17.15 -6.98
CA ALA A 506 -35.42 -16.20 -6.07
C ALA A 506 -36.54 -15.23 -5.68
N HIS A 507 -37.21 -15.48 -4.56
CA HIS A 507 -38.04 -14.45 -3.94
C HIS A 507 -37.11 -13.27 -3.59
N GLU A 508 -37.16 -12.21 -4.40
CA GLU A 508 -36.80 -10.88 -3.95
C GLU A 508 -37.74 -10.53 -2.79
N ARG A 509 -37.18 -10.11 -1.65
CA ARG A 509 -38.01 -9.55 -0.56
C ARG A 509 -38.70 -8.31 -1.11
N PRO A 510 -40.04 -8.23 -1.14
CA PRO A 510 -40.71 -6.98 -1.45
C PRO A 510 -40.38 -5.96 -0.36
N HIS A 511 -40.05 -4.74 -0.76
CA HIS A 511 -39.78 -3.64 0.15
C HIS A 511 -41.03 -3.11 0.90
N ASN A 512 -42.22 -3.70 0.68
CA ASN A 512 -43.46 -3.30 1.33
C ASN A 512 -44.25 -4.49 1.88
N PHE A 513 -44.64 -4.36 3.14
CA PHE A 513 -45.47 -5.28 3.93
C PHE A 513 -46.96 -4.99 3.63
N THR A 514 -47.49 -5.38 2.46
CA THR A 514 -48.97 -5.34 2.26
C THR A 514 -49.57 -6.33 1.27
N ASP A 515 -48.82 -6.92 0.33
CA ASP A 515 -49.46 -7.73 -0.72
C ASP A 515 -49.10 -9.22 -0.58
N LEU A 516 -49.86 -9.93 0.25
CA LEU A 516 -49.86 -11.40 0.31
C LEU A 516 -51.29 -11.88 0.56
N ILE A 517 -52.12 -11.82 -0.49
CA ILE A 517 -53.36 -12.60 -0.58
C ILE A 517 -53.13 -13.70 -1.62
N TYR A 518 -53.41 -14.92 -1.18
CA TYR A 518 -53.34 -16.20 -1.88
C TYR A 518 -53.96 -16.22 -3.27
N GLU A 519 -53.38 -17.02 -4.17
CA GLU A 519 -54.20 -17.89 -5.04
C GLU A 519 -53.41 -19.14 -5.48
N VAL A 520 -53.80 -20.29 -4.92
CA VAL A 520 -53.52 -21.61 -5.48
C VAL A 520 -54.71 -21.92 -6.39
N SER A 521 -54.47 -21.91 -7.69
CA SER A 521 -55.40 -22.50 -8.67
C SER A 521 -54.81 -23.83 -9.13
N ALA A 522 -55.37 -24.90 -8.56
CA ALA A 522 -55.34 -26.23 -9.13
C ALA A 522 -56.17 -26.24 -10.42
N HIS A 523 -55.80 -27.08 -11.39
CA HIS A 523 -56.74 -27.85 -12.19
C HIS A 523 -56.03 -28.98 -12.98
N PRO A 524 -56.79 -30.01 -13.41
CA PRO A 524 -56.57 -31.43 -13.10
C PRO A 524 -55.60 -32.19 -13.99
#